data_AF-A0A6N9C2M7-F1
#
_entry.id   AF-A0A6N9C2M7-F1
#
_cell.length_a   1.000
_cell.length_b   1.000
_cell.length_c   1.000
_cell.angle_alpha   90.00
_cell.angle_beta   90.00
_cell.angle_gamma   90.00
#
_symmetry.space_group_name_H-M   'P 1'
#
loop_
_entity.id
_entity.type
_entity.pdbx_description
1 polymer ?
#
loop_
_entity_poly.entity_id
_entity_poly.type
_entity_poly.pdbx_seq_one_letter_code
_entity_poly.pdbx_strand_id
1 'polypeptide(L)'
;LKKHANRSTEAHQAIYKKADKLINSSHAKAFDLSNEPLAVREAYGMTQFGDGCLMARRLVETGVKFVEVSLDGWDTHDNNFERTKSLLETLDPAFSMLLKDLADRDLLDETIVLWLGEFGRTPKINDNDGRDHFPNGWSVVLGGGGIRGGQVIGATNEDGMEVVDRPVSVPDLFASLCYSLGIDAEDQNYSRGGRPIRVVNDGSVIEELFA
;
A
#
# COMPACT_ATOMS: atom_id res chain seq x y z
N LEU A 1 -37.52 25.20 16.40
CA LEU A 1 -37.34 23.97 15.58
C LEU A 1 -36.15 24.16 14.66
N LYS A 2 -34.96 23.70 15.06
CA LYS A 2 -33.72 23.81 14.26
C LYS A 2 -33.83 22.88 13.06
N LYS A 3 -33.63 23.43 11.84
CA LYS A 3 -33.60 22.70 10.57
C LYS A 3 -32.55 21.59 10.60
N HIS A 4 -32.98 20.34 10.76
CA HIS A 4 -32.20 19.14 10.45
C HIS A 4 -32.33 18.79 8.94
N ALA A 5 -32.09 19.76 8.07
CA ALA A 5 -32.07 19.53 6.63
C ALA A 5 -30.62 19.52 6.11
N ASN A 6 -30.27 18.44 5.41
CA ASN A 6 -29.28 18.37 4.33
C ASN A 6 -27.77 18.19 4.56
N ARG A 7 -27.28 17.74 5.73
CA ARG A 7 -25.83 17.44 5.88
C ARG A 7 -25.35 16.17 5.18
N SER A 8 -26.21 15.15 5.07
CA SER A 8 -25.90 13.93 4.29
C SER A 8 -25.79 14.26 2.80
N THR A 9 -26.71 15.09 2.30
CA THR A 9 -26.77 15.55 0.92
C THR A 9 -25.57 16.40 0.53
N GLU A 10 -25.07 17.26 1.42
CA GLU A 10 -23.84 18.05 1.19
C GLU A 10 -22.58 17.19 1.10
N ALA A 11 -22.40 16.21 1.99
CA ALA A 11 -21.27 15.29 1.95
C ALA A 11 -21.30 14.41 0.68
N HIS A 12 -22.49 13.92 0.32
CA HIS A 12 -22.72 13.13 -0.89
C HIS A 12 -22.45 13.95 -2.16
N GLN A 13 -22.92 15.20 -2.21
CA GLN A 13 -22.65 16.12 -3.31
C GLN A 13 -21.16 16.48 -3.42
N ALA A 14 -20.44 16.59 -2.30
CA ALA A 14 -19.00 16.85 -2.30
C ALA A 14 -18.21 15.66 -2.87
N ILE A 15 -18.61 14.41 -2.53
CA ILE A 15 -18.03 13.20 -3.12
C ILE A 15 -18.30 13.15 -4.62
N TYR A 16 -19.55 13.37 -5.05
CA TYR A 16 -19.89 13.39 -6.47
C TYR A 16 -19.14 14.47 -7.25
N LYS A 17 -19.03 15.69 -6.72
CA LYS A 17 -18.26 16.76 -7.38
C LYS A 17 -16.77 16.41 -7.50
N LYS A 18 -16.19 15.73 -6.50
CA LYS A 18 -14.80 15.25 -6.56
C LYS A 18 -14.64 14.14 -7.60
N ALA A 19 -15.56 13.16 -7.63
CA ALA A 19 -15.57 12.09 -8.61
C ALA A 19 -15.76 12.64 -10.04
N ASP A 20 -16.70 13.57 -10.23
CA ASP A 20 -16.98 14.21 -11.51
C ASP A 20 -15.78 15.05 -12.01
N LYS A 21 -15.11 15.77 -11.10
CA LYS A 21 -13.85 16.48 -11.42
C LYS A 21 -12.74 15.51 -11.81
N LEU A 22 -12.66 14.33 -11.19
CA LEU A 22 -11.67 13.31 -11.52
C LEU A 22 -11.93 12.72 -12.91
N ILE A 23 -13.18 12.29 -13.17
CA ILE A 23 -13.63 11.67 -14.43
C ILE A 23 -13.54 12.64 -15.62
N ASN A 24 -13.76 13.93 -15.41
CA ASN A 24 -13.69 14.94 -16.48
C ASN A 24 -12.33 15.65 -16.57
N SER A 25 -11.33 15.24 -15.78
CA SER A 25 -9.98 15.81 -15.85
C SER A 25 -9.11 15.12 -16.88
N SER A 26 -7.94 15.72 -17.18
CA SER A 26 -6.90 15.08 -17.98
C SER A 26 -6.44 13.72 -17.43
N HIS A 27 -6.67 13.44 -16.14
CA HIS A 27 -6.36 12.17 -15.49
C HIS A 27 -7.29 11.02 -15.93
N ALA A 28 -8.43 11.30 -16.56
CA ALA A 28 -9.35 10.27 -17.07
C ALA A 28 -8.65 9.30 -18.04
N LYS A 29 -7.68 9.80 -18.82
CA LYS A 29 -6.88 8.99 -19.74
C LYS A 29 -5.98 7.97 -19.02
N ALA A 30 -5.63 8.20 -17.76
CA ALA A 30 -4.84 7.25 -16.98
C ALA A 30 -5.59 5.93 -16.76
N PHE A 31 -6.93 5.98 -16.70
CA PHE A 31 -7.80 4.81 -16.51
C PHE A 31 -8.04 4.00 -17.79
N ASP A 32 -7.70 4.54 -18.97
CA ASP A 32 -7.87 3.84 -20.24
C ASP A 32 -6.58 3.08 -20.61
N LEU A 33 -6.53 1.82 -20.18
CA LEU A 33 -5.43 0.89 -20.46
C LEU A 33 -5.46 0.34 -21.90
N SER A 34 -6.53 0.57 -22.67
CA SER A 34 -6.63 0.05 -24.04
C SER A 34 -5.60 0.65 -25.00
N ASN A 35 -5.02 1.80 -24.62
CA ASN A 35 -3.96 2.47 -25.37
C ASN A 35 -2.55 1.97 -25.05
N GLU A 36 -2.39 1.09 -24.06
CA GLU A 36 -1.08 0.51 -23.72
C GLU A 36 -0.72 -0.61 -24.72
N PRO A 37 0.54 -0.71 -25.17
CA PRO A 37 0.98 -1.84 -25.98
C PRO A 37 0.69 -3.17 -25.26
N LEU A 38 0.22 -4.17 -26.00
CA LEU A 38 -0.13 -5.48 -25.43
C LEU A 38 1.04 -6.08 -24.61
N ALA A 39 2.27 -5.98 -25.11
CA ALA A 39 3.46 -6.47 -24.43
C ALA A 39 3.68 -5.83 -23.05
N VAL A 40 3.30 -4.55 -22.87
CA VAL A 40 3.39 -3.88 -21.57
C VAL A 40 2.35 -4.49 -20.62
N ARG A 41 1.11 -4.66 -21.07
CA ARG A 41 0.05 -5.29 -20.26
C ARG A 41 0.41 -6.72 -19.87
N GLU A 42 0.97 -7.49 -20.81
CA GLU A 42 1.43 -8.85 -20.56
C GLU A 42 2.56 -8.90 -19.54
N ALA A 43 3.48 -7.92 -19.53
CA ALA A 43 4.57 -7.85 -18.56
C ALA A 43 4.10 -7.60 -17.12
N TYR A 44 2.98 -6.87 -16.94
CA TYR A 44 2.31 -6.72 -15.63
C TYR A 44 1.49 -7.96 -15.24
N GLY A 45 1.31 -8.92 -16.15
CA GLY A 45 0.38 -10.04 -16.01
C GLY A 45 -1.06 -9.66 -16.38
N MET A 46 -1.73 -10.55 -17.13
CA MET A 46 -3.10 -10.36 -17.62
C MET A 46 -4.14 -10.65 -16.53
N THR A 47 -4.06 -9.90 -15.43
CA THR A 47 -4.91 -10.02 -14.25
C THR A 47 -5.46 -8.65 -13.85
N GLN A 48 -6.50 -8.63 -13.02
CA GLN A 48 -7.04 -7.36 -12.50
C GLN A 48 -6.01 -6.61 -11.64
N PHE A 49 -5.17 -7.34 -10.90
CA PHE A 49 -4.09 -6.74 -10.10
C PHE A 49 -3.00 -6.15 -11.01
N GLY A 50 -2.60 -6.86 -12.06
CA GLY A 50 -1.67 -6.36 -13.08
C GLY A 50 -2.17 -5.08 -13.75
N ASP A 51 -3.43 -5.06 -14.20
CA ASP A 51 -4.08 -3.85 -14.73
C ASP A 51 -4.11 -2.73 -13.67
N GLY A 52 -4.34 -3.06 -12.39
CA GLY A 52 -4.29 -2.12 -11.27
C GLY A 52 -2.91 -1.49 -11.08
N CYS A 53 -1.84 -2.28 -11.09
CA CYS A 53 -0.46 -1.80 -11.01
C CYS A 53 -0.07 -0.94 -12.22
N LEU A 54 -0.43 -1.36 -13.43
CA LEU A 54 -0.22 -0.56 -14.65
C LEU A 54 -0.96 0.78 -14.59
N MET A 55 -2.21 0.77 -14.13
CA MET A 55 -2.98 1.98 -13.91
C MET A 55 -2.35 2.87 -12.83
N ALA A 56 -1.80 2.29 -11.76
CA ALA A 56 -1.10 3.03 -10.73
C ALA A 56 0.11 3.79 -11.29
N ARG A 57 0.92 3.16 -12.14
CA ARG A 57 2.01 3.85 -12.85
C ARG A 57 1.49 5.05 -13.63
N ARG A 58 0.40 4.89 -14.41
CA ARG A 58 -0.20 5.99 -15.19
C ARG A 58 -0.76 7.11 -14.33
N LEU A 59 -1.33 6.77 -13.17
CA LEU A 59 -1.83 7.76 -12.21
C LEU A 59 -0.66 8.55 -11.60
N VAL A 60 0.44 7.89 -11.25
CA VAL A 60 1.67 8.56 -10.78
C VAL A 60 2.24 9.49 -11.85
N GLU A 61 2.34 9.05 -13.11
CA GLU A 61 2.78 9.88 -14.25
C GLU A 61 1.95 11.16 -14.42
N THR A 62 0.66 11.08 -14.10
CA THR A 62 -0.26 12.22 -14.21
C THR A 62 -0.30 13.08 -12.94
N GLY A 63 0.51 12.75 -11.93
CA GLY A 63 0.70 13.54 -10.71
C GLY A 63 -0.24 13.19 -9.56
N VAL A 64 -0.93 12.05 -9.62
CA VAL A 64 -1.72 11.54 -8.49
C VAL A 64 -0.80 11.22 -7.32
N LYS A 65 -1.13 11.74 -6.13
CA LYS A 65 -0.26 11.72 -4.95
C LYS A 65 -0.35 10.47 -4.09
N PHE A 66 -1.44 9.71 -4.24
CA PHE A 66 -1.67 8.49 -3.49
C PHE A 66 -2.51 7.54 -4.33
N VAL A 67 -2.01 6.31 -4.51
CA VAL A 67 -2.70 5.26 -5.25
C VAL A 67 -2.64 4.00 -4.40
N GLU A 68 -3.79 3.33 -4.27
CA GLU A 68 -3.91 2.05 -3.60
C GLU A 68 -4.31 1.00 -4.64
N VAL A 69 -3.64 -0.15 -4.62
CA VAL A 69 -3.97 -1.31 -5.44
C VAL A 69 -4.08 -2.50 -4.50
N SER A 70 -5.24 -3.16 -4.48
CA SER A 70 -5.50 -4.30 -3.62
C SER A 70 -5.39 -5.62 -4.37
N LEU A 71 -4.86 -6.64 -3.68
CA LEU A 71 -4.91 -8.04 -4.08
C LEU A 71 -5.44 -8.83 -2.88
N ASP A 72 -6.69 -9.27 -2.96
CA ASP A 72 -7.35 -9.99 -1.88
C ASP A 72 -6.99 -11.49 -1.89
N GLY A 73 -7.32 -12.20 -0.81
CA GLY A 73 -7.24 -13.67 -0.72
C GLY A 73 -6.15 -14.24 0.18
N TRP A 74 -5.33 -13.37 0.80
CA TRP A 74 -4.22 -13.74 1.70
C TRP A 74 -4.62 -14.33 3.06
N ASP A 75 -5.92 -14.30 3.40
CA ASP A 75 -6.47 -14.93 4.61
C ASP A 75 -6.64 -16.46 4.40
N THR A 76 -5.52 -17.16 4.35
CA THR A 76 -5.41 -18.58 3.96
C THR A 76 -5.49 -19.52 5.17
N HIS A 77 -6.68 -19.64 5.76
CA HIS A 77 -6.95 -20.58 6.88
C HIS A 77 -7.05 -22.05 6.48
N ASP A 78 -7.04 -22.32 5.19
CA ASP A 78 -7.08 -23.64 4.56
C ASP A 78 -6.26 -23.62 3.25
N ASN A 79 -5.75 -24.78 2.84
CA ASN A 79 -5.08 -24.97 1.54
C ASN A 79 -4.06 -23.85 1.20
N ASN A 80 -3.27 -23.45 2.20
CA ASN A 80 -2.41 -22.28 2.11
C ASN A 80 -1.38 -22.41 0.99
N PHE A 81 -0.82 -23.61 0.78
CA PHE A 81 0.23 -23.82 -0.20
C PHE A 81 -0.20 -23.46 -1.63
N GLU A 82 -1.32 -24.02 -2.10
CA GLU A 82 -1.82 -23.73 -3.45
C GLU A 82 -2.37 -22.30 -3.55
N ARG A 83 -3.11 -21.83 -2.53
CA ARG A 83 -3.66 -20.47 -2.54
C ARG A 83 -2.57 -19.41 -2.56
N THR A 84 -1.57 -19.51 -1.69
CA THR A 84 -0.44 -18.56 -1.65
C THR A 84 0.37 -18.63 -2.94
N LYS A 85 0.57 -19.83 -3.52
CA LYS A 85 1.25 -19.95 -4.82
C LYS A 85 0.51 -19.17 -5.92
N SER A 86 -0.80 -19.34 -6.07
CA SER A 86 -1.59 -18.60 -7.07
C SER A 86 -1.62 -17.09 -6.81
N LEU A 87 -1.63 -16.66 -5.54
CA LEU A 87 -1.52 -15.24 -5.18
C LEU A 87 -0.16 -14.68 -5.58
N LEU A 88 0.93 -15.41 -5.32
CA LEU A 88 2.29 -15.00 -5.69
C LEU A 88 2.48 -14.94 -7.21
N GLU A 89 1.89 -15.88 -7.97
CA GLU A 89 1.88 -15.86 -9.44
C GLU A 89 1.18 -14.61 -10.01
N THR A 90 0.26 -14.00 -9.25
CA THR A 90 -0.38 -12.73 -9.61
C THR A 90 0.42 -11.52 -9.11
N LEU A 91 0.91 -11.56 -7.87
CA LEU A 91 1.61 -10.47 -7.21
C LEU A 91 2.96 -10.17 -7.87
N ASP A 92 3.80 -11.20 -8.02
CA ASP A 92 5.22 -11.06 -8.40
C ASP A 92 5.43 -10.34 -9.74
N PRO A 93 4.80 -10.73 -10.87
CA PRO A 93 5.00 -10.03 -12.14
C PRO A 93 4.48 -8.58 -12.10
N ALA A 94 3.32 -8.35 -11.49
CA ALA A 94 2.71 -7.02 -11.44
C ALA A 94 3.51 -6.06 -10.57
N PHE A 95 3.93 -6.50 -9.38
CA PHE A 95 4.68 -5.68 -8.43
C PHE A 95 6.10 -5.38 -8.90
N SER A 96 6.81 -6.40 -9.41
CA SER A 96 8.15 -6.21 -9.96
C SER A 96 8.15 -5.31 -11.20
N MET A 97 7.18 -5.49 -12.10
CA MET A 97 7.04 -4.64 -13.27
C MET A 97 6.67 -3.21 -12.89
N LEU A 98 5.86 -2.97 -11.87
CA LEU A 98 5.58 -1.61 -11.37
C LEU A 98 6.86 -0.89 -10.94
N LEU A 99 7.69 -1.54 -10.10
CA LEU A 99 8.96 -0.97 -9.66
C LEU A 99 9.89 -0.67 -10.85
N LYS A 100 9.97 -1.61 -11.79
CA LYS A 100 10.78 -1.45 -13.00
C LYS A 100 10.29 -0.29 -13.88
N ASP A 101 8.98 -0.21 -14.14
CA ASP A 101 8.42 0.81 -15.04
C ASP A 101 8.52 2.21 -14.40
N LEU A 102 8.37 2.33 -13.08
CA LEU A 102 8.65 3.58 -12.37
C LEU A 102 10.14 3.97 -12.46
N ALA A 103 11.06 3.01 -12.35
CA ALA A 103 12.49 3.27 -12.47
C ALA A 103 12.88 3.69 -13.90
N ASP A 104 12.40 2.97 -14.92
CA ASP A 104 12.67 3.26 -16.34
C ASP A 104 12.16 4.64 -16.79
N ARG A 105 11.28 5.25 -15.99
CA ARG A 105 10.65 6.56 -16.23
C ARG A 105 11.15 7.66 -15.31
N ASP A 106 12.20 7.39 -14.53
CA ASP A 106 12.75 8.32 -13.53
C ASP A 106 11.72 8.77 -12.47
N LEU A 107 10.69 7.95 -12.20
CA LEU A 107 9.62 8.23 -11.23
C LEU A 107 9.83 7.52 -9.89
N LEU A 108 10.63 6.45 -9.86
CA LEU A 108 10.82 5.65 -8.64
C LEU A 108 11.48 6.48 -7.53
N ASP A 109 12.42 7.37 -7.86
CA ASP A 109 13.10 8.21 -6.87
C ASP A 109 12.16 9.23 -6.21
N GLU A 110 11.05 9.58 -6.87
CA GLU A 110 10.03 10.51 -6.37
C GLU A 110 8.77 9.80 -5.82
N THR A 111 8.71 8.46 -5.89
CA THR A 111 7.53 7.67 -5.53
C THR A 111 7.88 6.59 -4.53
N ILE A 112 7.29 6.68 -3.33
CA ILE A 112 7.36 5.57 -2.36
C ILE A 112 6.41 4.46 -2.80
N VAL A 113 6.94 3.27 -2.98
CA VAL A 113 6.17 2.04 -3.20
C VAL A 113 6.19 1.22 -1.91
N LEU A 114 5.02 1.01 -1.33
CA LEU A 114 4.81 0.22 -0.11
C LEU A 114 3.94 -0.99 -0.43
N TRP A 115 4.42 -2.17 -0.09
CA TRP A 115 3.64 -3.40 -0.04
C TRP A 115 3.48 -3.84 1.43
N LEU A 116 2.23 -3.97 1.84
CA LEU A 116 1.80 -4.06 3.23
C LEU A 116 0.51 -4.91 3.31
N GLY A 117 0.41 -5.72 4.36
CA GLY A 117 -0.85 -6.32 4.81
C GLY A 117 -1.20 -5.89 6.24
N GLU A 118 -2.34 -6.31 6.76
CA GLU A 118 -2.81 -5.90 8.11
C GLU A 118 -2.08 -6.63 9.25
N PHE A 119 -1.77 -7.92 9.05
CA PHE A 119 -1.04 -8.78 9.97
C PHE A 119 -0.50 -10.01 9.24
N GLY A 120 0.41 -10.74 9.87
CA GLY A 120 1.01 -11.95 9.33
C GLY A 120 0.09 -13.18 9.38
N ARG A 121 0.64 -14.29 8.89
CA ARG A 121 0.12 -15.65 9.04
C ARG A 121 1.04 -16.45 9.94
N THR A 122 0.49 -17.35 10.76
CA THR A 122 1.30 -18.15 11.69
C THR A 122 2.41 -18.89 10.94
N PRO A 123 3.64 -18.93 11.48
CA PRO A 123 4.70 -19.81 10.94
C PRO A 123 4.28 -21.28 10.93
N LYS A 124 3.44 -21.67 11.90
CA LYS A 124 2.85 -23.01 12.06
C LYS A 124 1.65 -23.22 11.12
N ILE A 125 1.59 -24.42 10.54
CA ILE A 125 0.46 -24.92 9.73
C ILE A 125 -0.63 -25.46 10.66
N ASN A 126 -1.88 -25.11 10.40
CA ASN A 126 -3.05 -25.61 11.14
C ASN A 126 -3.56 -26.94 10.55
N ASP A 127 -4.59 -27.53 11.15
CA ASP A 127 -5.11 -28.86 10.75
C ASP A 127 -5.76 -28.89 9.35
N ASN A 128 -5.97 -27.73 8.71
CA ASN A 128 -6.59 -27.59 7.38
C ASN A 128 -5.57 -27.28 6.27
N ASP A 129 -4.28 -27.56 6.51
CA ASP A 129 -3.17 -27.11 5.65
C ASP A 129 -3.14 -25.58 5.46
N GLY A 130 -3.70 -24.85 6.42
CA GLY A 130 -3.77 -23.39 6.46
C GLY A 130 -2.81 -22.75 7.44
N ARG A 131 -2.95 -21.43 7.63
CA ARG A 131 -2.26 -20.66 8.68
C ARG A 131 -3.22 -19.66 9.32
N ASP A 132 -3.06 -19.45 10.63
CA ASP A 132 -3.95 -18.60 11.42
C ASP A 132 -3.45 -17.15 11.50
N HIS A 133 -4.20 -16.29 12.19
CA HIS A 133 -3.83 -14.87 12.37
C HIS A 133 -2.57 -14.73 13.21
N PHE A 134 -1.63 -13.89 12.76
CA PHE A 134 -0.36 -13.68 13.44
C PHE A 134 0.03 -12.21 13.52
N PRO A 135 -0.45 -11.48 14.54
CA PRO A 135 -0.12 -10.07 14.76
C PRO A 135 1.24 -9.86 15.44
N ASN A 136 1.94 -10.93 15.83
CA ASN A 136 3.18 -10.83 16.59
C ASN A 136 4.39 -10.39 15.74
N GLY A 137 4.33 -10.59 14.43
CA GLY A 137 5.38 -10.18 13.51
C GLY A 137 5.02 -10.51 12.06
N TRP A 138 5.28 -9.57 11.16
CA TRP A 138 5.15 -9.74 9.71
C TRP A 138 6.09 -8.79 8.98
N SER A 139 6.24 -9.00 7.68
CA SER A 139 7.12 -8.19 6.84
C SER A 139 6.34 -7.16 6.04
N VAL A 140 6.96 -6.02 5.79
CA VAL A 140 6.55 -5.01 4.80
C VAL A 140 7.68 -4.81 3.80
N VAL A 141 7.35 -4.41 2.58
CA VAL A 141 8.35 -4.08 1.56
C VAL A 141 8.20 -2.60 1.19
N LEU A 142 9.32 -1.89 1.20
CA LEU A 142 9.43 -0.48 0.85
C LEU A 142 10.48 -0.29 -0.25
N GLY A 143 10.22 0.63 -1.16
CA GLY A 143 11.19 1.05 -2.18
C GLY A 143 10.81 2.40 -2.80
N GLY A 144 11.76 3.01 -3.51
CA GLY A 144 11.59 4.33 -4.12
C GLY A 144 11.51 5.47 -3.10
N GLY A 145 11.27 6.70 -3.57
CA GLY A 145 11.11 7.87 -2.70
C GLY A 145 12.34 8.20 -1.85
N GLY A 146 13.54 7.88 -2.32
CA GLY A 146 14.79 8.05 -1.57
C GLY A 146 15.04 6.98 -0.49
N ILE A 147 14.21 5.93 -0.40
CA ILE A 147 14.44 4.80 0.50
C ILE A 147 15.60 3.95 -0.02
N ARG A 148 16.57 3.66 0.84
CA ARG A 148 17.68 2.76 0.55
C ARG A 148 17.17 1.32 0.41
N GLY A 149 17.08 0.84 -0.82
CA GLY A 149 16.71 -0.55 -1.12
C GLY A 149 17.82 -1.57 -0.82
N GLY A 150 17.54 -2.86 -1.07
CA GLY A 150 18.53 -3.93 -0.99
C GLY A 150 18.96 -4.32 0.43
N GLN A 151 18.14 -4.00 1.43
CA GLN A 151 18.41 -4.30 2.84
C GLN A 151 17.19 -4.94 3.52
N VAL A 152 17.45 -5.57 4.66
CA VAL A 152 16.44 -6.11 5.58
C VAL A 152 16.67 -5.44 6.93
N ILE A 153 15.59 -4.95 7.54
CA ILE A 153 15.61 -4.30 8.86
C ILE A 153 14.76 -5.16 9.81
N GLY A 154 15.39 -5.64 10.87
CA GLY A 154 14.79 -6.56 11.83
C GLY A 154 14.83 -8.02 11.40
N ALA A 155 14.59 -8.92 12.36
CA ALA A 155 14.51 -10.35 12.12
C ALA A 155 13.63 -11.05 13.17
N THR A 156 13.04 -12.18 12.78
CA THR A 156 12.44 -13.13 13.70
C THR A 156 13.43 -14.23 14.08
N ASN A 157 13.13 -14.98 15.15
CA ASN A 157 13.83 -16.21 15.47
C ASN A 157 13.66 -17.27 14.36
N GLU A 158 14.38 -18.39 14.48
CA GLU A 158 14.44 -19.44 13.45
C GLU A 158 13.07 -20.05 13.07
N ASP A 159 12.12 -20.11 14.01
CA ASP A 159 10.76 -20.62 13.75
C ASP A 159 9.75 -19.52 13.40
N GLY A 160 10.18 -18.25 13.36
CA GLY A 160 9.36 -17.10 12.98
C GLY A 160 8.35 -16.63 14.03
N MET A 161 8.40 -17.16 15.25
CA MET A 161 7.39 -16.91 16.30
C MET A 161 7.62 -15.60 17.07
N GLU A 162 8.86 -15.10 17.12
CA GLU A 162 9.24 -13.93 17.92
C GLU A 162 10.15 -13.01 17.11
N VAL A 163 9.93 -11.69 17.22
CA VAL A 163 10.86 -10.68 16.70
C VAL A 163 12.04 -10.57 17.66
N VAL A 164 13.24 -10.92 17.19
CA VAL A 164 14.45 -11.02 18.04
C VAL A 164 15.52 -9.99 17.72
N ASP A 165 15.46 -9.38 16.53
CA ASP A 165 16.38 -8.33 16.13
C ASP A 165 15.62 -7.12 15.59
N ARG A 166 16.14 -5.94 15.91
CA ARG A 166 15.67 -4.60 15.49
C ARG A 166 14.15 -4.53 15.25
N PRO A 167 13.31 -4.63 16.31
CA PRO A 167 11.87 -4.52 16.15
C PRO A 167 11.48 -3.15 15.58
N VAL A 168 10.50 -3.16 14.69
CA VAL A 168 9.90 -1.98 14.07
C VAL A 168 8.40 -2.02 14.35
N SER A 169 7.88 -0.96 14.95
CA SER A 169 6.45 -0.85 15.24
C SER A 169 5.69 -0.23 14.05
N VAL A 170 4.36 -0.42 14.02
CA VAL A 170 3.50 0.24 13.04
C VAL A 170 3.63 1.78 13.10
N PRO A 171 3.64 2.42 14.29
CA PRO A 171 3.97 3.84 14.39
C PRO A 171 5.31 4.23 13.77
N ASP A 172 6.37 3.43 13.95
CA ASP A 172 7.69 3.74 13.37
C ASP A 172 7.66 3.73 11.83
N LEU A 173 6.94 2.78 11.25
CA LEU A 173 6.72 2.72 9.80
C LEU A 173 6.03 4.00 9.30
N PHE A 174 4.92 4.41 9.93
CA PHE A 174 4.20 5.60 9.50
C PHE A 174 4.94 6.90 9.80
N ALA A 175 5.71 6.99 10.88
CA ALA A 175 6.61 8.11 11.16
C ALA A 175 7.67 8.25 10.06
N SER A 176 8.22 7.13 9.60
CA SER A 176 9.20 7.09 8.51
C SER A 176 8.59 7.52 7.17
N LEU A 177 7.36 7.09 6.86
CA LEU A 177 6.63 7.55 5.68
C LEU A 177 6.37 9.06 5.74
N CYS A 178 5.94 9.58 6.90
CA CYS A 178 5.73 11.02 7.09
C CYS A 178 7.03 11.80 6.87
N TYR A 179 8.14 11.34 7.46
CA TYR A 179 9.48 11.90 7.24
C TYR A 179 9.83 11.98 5.75
N SER A 180 9.68 10.86 5.02
CA SER A 180 9.98 10.79 3.58
C SER A 180 9.09 11.70 2.73
N LEU A 181 7.84 11.93 3.14
CA LEU A 181 6.87 12.78 2.44
C LEU A 181 6.94 14.26 2.87
N GLY A 182 7.78 14.61 3.86
CA GLY A 182 7.82 15.96 4.44
C GLY A 182 6.55 16.33 5.21
N ILE A 183 5.84 15.35 5.76
CA ILE A 183 4.65 15.51 6.58
C ILE A 183 5.06 15.51 8.06
N ASP A 184 4.52 16.44 8.85
CA ASP A 184 4.72 16.44 10.30
C ASP A 184 3.89 15.33 10.95
N ALA A 185 4.58 14.32 11.51
CA ALA A 185 3.95 13.16 12.15
C ALA A 185 3.22 13.51 13.46
N GLU A 186 3.59 14.63 14.11
CA GLU A 186 2.98 15.11 15.36
C GLU A 186 1.74 15.97 15.11
N ASP A 187 1.47 16.33 13.85
CA ASP A 187 0.29 17.12 13.50
C ASP A 187 -1.01 16.39 13.87
N GLN A 188 -2.08 17.16 14.06
CA GLN A 188 -3.34 16.65 14.59
C GLN A 188 -4.52 17.06 13.71
N ASN A 189 -5.24 16.05 13.25
CA ASN A 189 -6.54 16.23 12.64
C ASN A 189 -7.63 16.21 13.72
N TYR A 190 -8.63 17.07 13.58
CA TYR A 190 -9.75 17.09 14.52
C TYR A 190 -10.91 16.28 13.96
N SER A 191 -11.37 15.29 14.72
CA SER A 191 -12.58 14.56 14.40
C SER A 191 -13.80 15.50 14.39
N ARG A 192 -14.92 15.04 13.82
CA ARG A 192 -16.18 15.79 13.83
C ARG A 192 -16.68 16.15 15.24
N GLY A 193 -16.24 15.42 16.28
CA GLY A 193 -16.55 15.68 17.68
C GLY A 193 -15.52 16.54 18.41
N GLY A 194 -14.51 17.09 17.72
CA GLY A 194 -13.46 17.92 18.32
C GLY A 194 -12.35 17.14 19.03
N ARG A 195 -12.35 15.80 18.96
CA ARG A 195 -11.24 14.98 19.47
C ARG A 195 -10.03 15.10 18.53
N PRO A 196 -8.84 15.47 19.04
CA PRO A 196 -7.60 15.44 18.24
C PRO A 196 -7.21 14.00 17.93
N ILE A 197 -6.77 13.78 16.69
CA ILE A 197 -6.24 12.52 16.16
C ILE A 197 -4.88 12.87 15.57
N ARG A 198 -3.80 12.39 16.20
CA ARG A 198 -2.45 12.58 15.66
C ARG A 198 -2.32 11.86 14.32
N VAL A 199 -1.50 12.41 13.43
CA VAL A 199 -1.14 11.75 12.16
C VAL A 199 -0.46 10.41 12.44
N VAL A 200 0.50 10.39 13.37
CA VAL A 200 1.10 9.16 13.90
C VAL A 200 1.04 9.19 15.43
N ASN A 201 0.68 8.06 16.05
CA ASN A 201 0.72 7.94 17.51
C ASN A 201 2.06 7.35 17.95
N ASP A 202 2.97 8.21 18.41
CA ASP A 202 4.18 7.84 19.15
C ASP A 202 5.11 6.85 18.39
N GLY A 203 5.55 7.24 17.19
CA GLY A 203 6.51 6.48 16.37
C GLY A 203 7.82 7.23 16.16
N SER A 204 8.90 6.49 15.90
CA SER A 204 10.21 7.03 15.58
C SER A 204 10.61 6.69 14.14
N VAL A 205 11.33 7.59 13.49
CA VAL A 205 11.85 7.33 12.13
C VAL A 205 12.81 6.14 12.16
N ILE A 206 12.64 5.22 11.23
CA ILE A 206 13.54 4.10 10.98
C ILE A 206 14.70 4.66 10.16
N GLU A 207 15.73 5.15 10.84
CA GLU A 207 16.87 5.84 10.22
C GLU A 207 17.56 4.99 9.15
N GLU A 208 17.58 3.67 9.33
CA GLU A 208 18.19 2.73 8.38
C GLU A 208 17.55 2.78 6.98
N LEU A 209 16.32 3.30 6.84
CA LEU A 209 15.65 3.49 5.56
C LEU A 209 16.28 4.61 4.71
N PHE A 210 16.96 5.60 5.30
CA PHE A 210 17.30 6.88 4.64
C PHE A 210 18.80 7.20 4.57
N ALA A 211 19.67 6.20 4.79
CA ALA A 211 21.13 6.36 4.87
C ALA A 211 21.84 6.56 3.52
#